data_AF-A0A540NLC4-F1
#
_entry.id   AF-A0A540NLC4-F1
#
_cell.length_a   1.000
_cell.length_b   1.000
_cell.length_c   1.000
_cell.angle_alpha   90.00
_cell.angle_beta   90.00
_cell.angle_gamma   90.00
#
_symmetry.space_group_name_H-M   'P 1'
#
loop_
_entity.id
_entity.type
_entity.pdbx_description
1 polymer ?
#
loop_
_entity_poly.entity_id
_entity_poly.type
_entity_poly.pdbx_seq_one_letter_code
_entity_poly.pdbx_strand_id
1 'polypeptide(L)'
;MRISKTEVNLRRLLASAPQQHNQAKLVHYVAIIRELVEQLAEERNPEGLPRVSKSVMSDYSEKIEAIASKLAAPPVCTYNL
;
A
#
# COMPACT_ATOMS: atom_id res chain seq x y z
N MET A 1 12.71 -2.36 18.37
CA MET A 1 12.01 -1.13 17.95
C MET A 1 10.53 -1.42 17.81
N ARG A 2 9.66 -0.51 18.29
CA ARG A 2 8.19 -0.65 18.19
C ARG A 2 7.72 -0.14 16.82
N ILE A 3 6.88 -0.91 16.12
CA ILE A 3 6.24 -0.51 14.86
C ILE A 3 5.35 0.71 15.12
N SER A 4 5.39 1.72 14.25
CA SER A 4 4.58 2.93 14.40
C SER A 4 3.11 2.68 14.04
N LYS A 5 2.22 3.59 14.49
CA LYS A 5 0.80 3.50 14.14
C LYS A 5 0.59 3.59 12.62
N THR A 6 1.36 4.44 11.95
CA THR A 6 1.36 4.62 10.49
C THR A 6 1.70 3.31 9.79
N GLU A 7 2.79 2.66 10.20
CA GLU A 7 3.20 1.38 9.60
C GLU A 7 2.19 0.26 9.90
N VAL A 8 1.60 0.21 11.09
CA VAL A 8 0.52 -0.74 11.41
C VAL A 8 -0.70 -0.52 10.49
N ASN A 9 -1.10 0.73 10.28
CA ASN A 9 -2.24 1.06 9.42
C ASN A 9 -1.95 0.73 7.95
N LEU A 10 -0.75 1.05 7.47
CA LEU A 10 -0.26 0.72 6.13
C LEU A 10 -0.33 -0.79 5.89
N ARG A 11 0.25 -1.60 6.79
CA ARG A 11 0.24 -3.07 6.70
C ARG A 11 -1.18 -3.64 6.66
N ARG A 12 -2.11 -3.10 7.45
CA ARG A 12 -3.52 -3.53 7.45
C ARG A 12 -4.23 -3.22 6.12
N LEU A 13 -4.01 -2.03 5.56
CA LEU A 13 -4.60 -1.66 4.28
C LEU A 13 -4.00 -2.46 3.12
N LEU A 14 -2.68 -2.68 3.12
CA LEU A 14 -2.02 -3.54 2.13
C LEU A 14 -2.56 -4.98 2.16
N ALA A 15 -2.91 -5.49 3.33
CA ALA A 15 -3.51 -6.83 3.47
C ALA A 15 -4.98 -6.88 3.01
N SER A 16 -5.76 -5.83 3.27
CA SER A 16 -7.20 -5.81 2.99
C SER A 16 -7.57 -5.33 1.58
N ALA A 17 -6.72 -4.51 0.95
CA ALA A 17 -6.99 -3.95 -0.37
C ALA A 17 -7.15 -5.03 -1.46
N PRO A 18 -6.32 -6.09 -1.56
CA PRO A 18 -6.51 -7.17 -2.53
C PRO A 18 -7.83 -7.92 -2.39
N GLN A 19 -8.49 -7.83 -1.22
CA GLN A 19 -9.76 -8.49 -0.93
C GLN A 19 -10.98 -7.58 -1.19
N GLN A 20 -10.78 -6.31 -1.58
CA GLN A 20 -11.89 -5.41 -1.90
C GLN A 20 -12.44 -5.67 -3.30
N HIS A 21 -13.74 -5.98 -3.37
CA HIS A 21 -14.45 -6.16 -4.65
C HIS A 21 -15.04 -4.83 -5.19
N ASN A 22 -15.20 -3.82 -4.33
CA ASN A 22 -15.70 -2.53 -4.74
C ASN A 22 -14.56 -1.68 -5.32
N GLN A 23 -14.63 -1.41 -6.63
CA GLN A 23 -13.60 -0.68 -7.37
C GLN A 23 -13.37 0.74 -6.84
N ALA A 24 -14.44 1.50 -6.56
CA ALA A 24 -14.32 2.86 -6.01
C ALA A 24 -13.65 2.86 -4.64
N LYS A 25 -13.97 1.88 -3.79
CA LYS A 25 -13.32 1.70 -2.50
C LYS A 25 -11.85 1.29 -2.63
N LEU A 26 -11.53 0.45 -3.61
CA LEU A 26 -10.15 0.05 -3.89
C LEU A 26 -9.31 1.23 -4.40
N VAL A 27 -9.84 2.09 -5.28
CA VAL A 27 -9.20 3.36 -5.68
C VAL A 27 -8.89 4.22 -4.46
N HIS A 28 -9.88 4.38 -3.57
CA HIS A 28 -9.69 5.15 -2.34
C HIS A 28 -8.62 4.53 -1.42
N TYR A 29 -8.58 3.21 -1.29
CA TYR A 29 -7.56 2.52 -0.50
C TYR A 29 -6.15 2.74 -1.08
N VAL A 30 -5.98 2.66 -2.41
CA VAL A 30 -4.68 2.94 -3.05
C VAL A 30 -4.22 4.36 -2.75
N ALA A 31 -5.13 5.35 -2.78
CA ALA A 31 -4.79 6.72 -2.42
C ALA A 31 -4.30 6.84 -0.96
N ILE A 32 -5.03 6.27 0.01
CA ILE A 32 -4.62 6.28 1.42
C ILE A 32 -3.28 5.56 1.62
N ILE A 33 -3.08 4.42 0.97
CA ILE A 33 -1.85 3.63 1.11
C ILE A 33 -0.63 4.44 0.62
N ARG A 34 -0.77 5.19 -0.49
CA ARG A 34 0.30 6.09 -0.99
C ARG A 34 0.61 7.21 0.01
N GLU A 35 -0.40 7.81 0.61
CA GLU A 35 -0.19 8.84 1.64
C GLU A 35 0.53 8.26 2.88
N LEU A 36 0.12 7.09 3.35
CA LEU A 36 0.74 6.46 4.52
C LEU A 36 2.20 6.06 4.30
N VAL A 37 2.58 5.66 3.07
CA VAL A 37 3.97 5.30 2.77
C VAL A 37 4.87 6.55 2.74
N GLU A 38 4.35 7.68 2.24
CA GLU A 38 5.04 8.98 2.30
C GLU A 38 5.22 9.43 3.76
N GLN A 39 4.17 9.35 4.58
CA GLN A 39 4.27 9.66 6.01
C GLN A 39 5.30 8.78 6.71
N LEU A 40 5.29 7.47 6.43
CA LEU A 40 6.24 6.52 7.02
C LEU A 40 7.69 6.79 6.59
N ALA A 41 7.90 7.28 5.37
CA ALA A 41 9.22 7.67 4.87
C ALA A 41 9.79 8.90 5.59
N GLU A 42 8.93 9.77 6.12
CA GLU A 42 9.33 10.93 6.94
C GLU A 42 9.54 10.58 8.42
N GLU A 43 8.94 9.50 8.91
CA GLU A 43 9.07 9.12 10.32
C GLU A 43 10.53 8.82 10.70
N ARG A 44 10.95 9.45 11.81
CA ARG A 44 12.24 9.19 12.45
C ARG A 44 12.03 8.56 13.83
N ASN A 45 12.96 7.71 14.24
CA ASN A 45 13.07 7.26 15.63
C ASN A 45 13.59 8.40 16.52
N PRO A 46 13.58 8.27 17.87
CA PRO A 46 14.12 9.29 18.77
C PRO A 46 15.59 9.67 18.48
N GLU A 47 16.33 8.78 17.83
CA GLU A 47 17.71 8.97 17.41
C GLU A 47 17.84 9.72 16.06
N GLY A 48 16.73 10.13 15.44
CA GLY A 48 16.72 10.86 14.17
C GLY A 48 16.95 10.00 12.92
N LEU A 49 17.00 8.68 13.06
CA LEU A 49 17.15 7.72 11.96
C LEU A 49 15.79 7.33 11.37
N PRO A 50 15.72 6.97 10.08
CA PRO A 50 14.51 6.42 9.47
C PRO A 50 13.98 5.22 10.27
N ARG A 51 12.67 5.19 10.52
CA ARG A 51 12.05 4.07 11.26
C ARG A 51 12.06 2.76 10.48
N VAL A 52 12.07 2.86 9.16
CA VAL A 52 11.98 1.74 8.23
C VAL A 52 13.15 1.78 7.27
N SER A 53 13.76 0.62 7.05
CA SER A 53 14.87 0.48 6.10
C SER A 53 14.43 0.74 4.65
N LYS A 54 15.37 1.13 3.79
CA LYS A 54 15.11 1.37 2.36
C LYS A 54 14.52 0.15 1.64
N SER A 55 14.96 -1.07 1.98
CA SER A 55 14.44 -2.30 1.36
C SER A 55 12.96 -2.51 1.69
N VAL A 56 12.58 -2.39 2.96
CA VAL A 56 11.18 -2.50 3.38
C VAL A 56 10.31 -1.42 2.74
N MET A 57 10.84 -0.20 2.55
CA MET A 57 10.13 0.85 1.84
C MET A 57 9.87 0.46 0.37
N SER A 58 10.87 -0.14 -0.30
CA SER A 58 10.72 -0.68 -1.66
C SER A 58 9.67 -1.78 -1.73
N ASP A 59 9.68 -2.72 -0.78
CA ASP A 59 8.69 -3.80 -0.70
C ASP A 59 7.26 -3.25 -0.58
N TYR A 60 7.07 -2.15 0.16
CA TYR A 60 5.77 -1.48 0.23
C TYR A 60 5.41 -0.84 -1.10
N SER A 61 6.32 -0.12 -1.75
CA SER A 61 6.09 0.46 -3.08
C SER A 61 5.68 -0.61 -4.10
N GLU A 62 6.35 -1.76 -4.13
CA GLU A 62 6.01 -2.88 -5.03
C GLU A 62 4.61 -3.44 -4.77
N LYS A 63 4.23 -3.62 -3.50
CA LYS A 63 2.88 -4.08 -3.13
C LYS A 63 1.81 -3.07 -3.55
N ILE A 64 2.10 -1.77 -3.45
CA ILE A 64 1.20 -0.69 -3.88
C ILE A 64 0.96 -0.77 -5.38
N GLU A 65 2.04 -0.88 -6.17
CA GLU A 65 1.93 -0.95 -7.63
C GLU A 65 1.24 -2.24 -8.10
N ALA A 66 1.43 -3.37 -7.40
CA ALA A 66 0.69 -4.60 -7.68
C ALA A 66 -0.82 -4.45 -7.44
N ILE A 67 -1.23 -3.70 -6.41
CA ILE A 67 -2.65 -3.40 -6.15
C ILE A 67 -3.19 -2.41 -7.20
N ALA A 68 -2.44 -1.34 -7.49
CA ALA A 68 -2.83 -0.32 -8.45
C ALA A 68 -2.97 -0.90 -9.88
N SER A 69 -2.10 -1.83 -10.26
CA SER A 69 -2.15 -2.48 -11.58
C SER A 69 -3.45 -3.26 -11.81
N LYS A 70 -4.09 -3.79 -10.74
CA LYS A 70 -5.40 -4.46 -10.85
C LYS A 70 -6.53 -3.48 -11.19
N LEU A 71 -6.40 -2.21 -10.82
CA LEU A 71 -7.36 -1.16 -11.19
C LEU A 71 -7.22 -0.72 -12.65
N ALA A 72 -6.00 -0.79 -13.19
CA ALA A 72 -5.70 -0.39 -14.57
C ALA A 72 -6.00 -1.50 -15.59
N ALA A 73 -6.15 -2.75 -15.14
CA ALA A 73 -6.48 -3.87 -16.01
C ALA A 73 -7.94 -3.76 -16.51
N PRO A 74 -8.20 -3.85 -17.82
CA PRO A 74 -9.56 -3.91 -18.33
C PRO A 74 -10.28 -5.15 -17.78
N PRO A 75 -11.61 -5.11 -17.59
CA PRO A 75 -12.37 -6.30 -17.24
C PRO A 75 -12.09 -7.37 -18.28
N VAL A 76 -11.66 -8.56 -17.83
CA VAL A 76 -11.38 -9.68 -18.71
C VAL A 76 -12.67 -10.06 -19.43
N CYS A 77 -12.79 -9.73 -20.71
CA CYS A 77 -13.87 -10.21 -21.56
C CYS A 77 -13.67 -11.72 -21.79
N THR A 78 -14.21 -12.56 -20.90
CA THR A 78 -14.35 -13.98 -21.17
C THR A 78 -15.59 -14.20 -22.04
N TYR A 79 -15.46 -14.02 -23.35
CA TYR A 79 -16.39 -14.65 -24.31
C TYR A 79 -15.60 -15.76 -24.99
N ASN A 80 -15.89 -17.00 -24.59
CA ASN A 80 -15.44 -18.18 -25.31
C ASN A 80 -16.23 -18.29 -26.62
N LEU A 81 -15.51 -18.49 -27.72
CA LEU A 81 -16.01 -18.89 -29.04
C LEU A 81 -16.64 -20.29 -28.99
#